data_AF-M4T7S7-F1
#
_entry.id   AF-M4T7S7-F1
#
_cell.length_a   1.000
_cell.length_b   1.000
_cell.length_c   1.000
_cell.angle_alpha   90.00
_cell.angle_beta   90.00
_cell.angle_gamma   90.00
#
_symmetry.space_group_name_H-M   'P 1'
#
loop_
_entity.id
_entity.type
_entity.pdbx_description
1 polymer ?
#
loop_
_entity_poly.entity_id
_entity_poly.type
_entity_poly.pdbx_seq_one_letter_code
_entity_poly.pdbx_strand_id
1 'polypeptide(L)'
;MIKYSVGTGDQAATYSTTEATDQGHLPSKHYFDTRITNLKAVEATLNKLTFKASTLREPSLMQTDAFDAALLAQIEPTAELKNKAKFEQKLQKIKKEVYGSEDSTYDKKIWDAIDKTNIQVVASTHTEQTNLKDLNDLSKLGSAQAYYMAQEAAKDATAKQECKEAKVTETEDSCNKKGQSECNSPCKWHPEAEGKKCKLDKEANKEVEGKKEDGKTTNTTASNSFVINKAPLLLAVLLL
;
A
#
# COMPACT_ATOMS: atom_id res chain seq x y z
N MET A 1 15.72 -32.06 9.43
CA MET A 1 16.66 -30.94 9.27
C MET A 1 17.20 -31.02 7.84
N ILE A 2 16.73 -30.15 6.94
CA ILE A 2 17.18 -30.16 5.54
C ILE A 2 18.56 -29.50 5.51
N LYS A 3 19.58 -30.23 5.05
CA LYS A 3 20.93 -29.70 4.86
C LYS A 3 21.08 -29.25 3.41
N TYR A 4 21.61 -28.05 3.22
CA TYR A 4 21.98 -27.53 1.90
C TYR A 4 23.50 -27.52 1.80
N SER A 5 24.04 -27.94 0.66
CA SER A 5 25.46 -27.77 0.32
C SER A 5 25.57 -26.98 -0.99
N VAL A 6 26.53 -26.08 -1.04
CA VAL A 6 26.93 -25.37 -2.25
C VAL A 6 28.18 -26.06 -2.79
N GLY A 7 28.14 -26.53 -4.03
CA GLY A 7 29.32 -27.08 -4.69
C GLY A 7 30.33 -25.96 -4.98
N THR A 8 31.46 -25.98 -4.28
CA THR A 8 32.59 -25.08 -4.56
C THR A 8 33.37 -25.61 -5.77
N GLY A 9 32.96 -25.20 -6.97
CA GLY A 9 33.66 -25.52 -8.21
C GLY A 9 33.14 -24.63 -9.33
N ASP A 10 34.01 -24.29 -10.27
CA ASP A 10 33.83 -23.31 -11.37
C ASP A 10 32.82 -23.75 -12.47
N GLN A 11 31.81 -24.53 -12.08
CA GLN A 11 30.70 -25.01 -12.89
C GLN A 11 29.42 -24.77 -12.10
N ALA A 12 28.51 -23.99 -12.69
CA ALA A 12 27.16 -23.63 -12.22
C ALA A 12 26.68 -24.39 -10.96
N ALA A 13 26.86 -23.80 -9.79
CA ALA A 13 26.43 -24.38 -8.51
C ALA A 13 24.93 -24.71 -8.56
N THR A 14 24.60 -26.01 -8.56
CA THR A 14 23.23 -26.51 -8.52
C THR A 14 22.83 -26.80 -7.07
N TYR A 15 21.66 -26.30 -6.68
CA TYR A 15 21.09 -26.59 -5.37
C TYR A 15 20.43 -27.98 -5.42
N SER A 16 20.74 -28.84 -4.46
CA SER A 16 20.17 -30.19 -4.34
C SER A 16 19.72 -30.42 -2.90
N THR A 17 18.50 -30.94 -2.72
CA THR A 17 17.95 -31.35 -1.42
C THR A 17 17.84 -32.87 -1.34
N THR A 18 18.29 -33.45 -0.22
CA THR A 18 18.07 -34.86 0.12
C THR A 18 16.64 -35.06 0.66
N GLU A 19 16.00 -36.16 0.28
CA GLU A 19 14.60 -36.46 0.61
C GLU A 19 14.37 -36.55 2.13
N ALA A 20 13.42 -35.77 2.63
CA ALA A 20 12.90 -35.88 3.98
C ALA A 20 11.42 -36.27 3.91
N THR A 21 11.00 -37.24 4.72
CA THR A 21 9.63 -37.75 4.80
C THR A 21 8.66 -36.67 5.30
N ASP A 22 7.61 -36.44 4.53
CA ASP A 22 6.61 -35.39 4.73
C ASP A 22 5.64 -35.75 5.87
N GLN A 23 5.57 -34.90 6.89
CA GLN A 23 4.60 -34.99 8.00
C GLN A 23 3.46 -33.96 7.82
N GLY A 24 3.27 -33.40 6.63
CA GLY A 24 2.17 -32.47 6.30
C GLY A 24 2.26 -31.09 6.96
N HIS A 25 3.30 -30.83 7.74
CA HIS A 25 3.52 -29.56 8.44
C HIS A 25 4.48 -28.61 7.71
N LEU A 26 5.16 -29.10 6.67
CA LEU A 26 6.14 -28.33 5.92
C LEU A 26 5.79 -28.34 4.43
N PRO A 27 6.05 -27.24 3.69
CA PRO A 27 5.84 -27.23 2.25
C PRO A 27 6.64 -28.35 1.56
N SER A 28 6.08 -28.93 0.49
CA SER A 28 6.69 -30.06 -0.20
C SER A 28 8.01 -29.70 -0.87
N LYS A 29 8.86 -30.69 -1.16
CA LYS A 29 10.09 -30.51 -1.95
C LYS A 29 9.81 -29.76 -3.27
N HIS A 30 8.75 -30.15 -3.98
CA HIS A 30 8.33 -29.51 -5.22
C HIS A 30 8.05 -28.00 -5.04
N TYR A 31 7.43 -27.60 -3.91
CA TYR A 31 7.19 -26.19 -3.60
C TYR A 31 8.49 -25.39 -3.51
N PHE A 32 9.51 -25.93 -2.84
CA PHE A 32 10.82 -25.28 -2.71
C PHE A 32 11.60 -25.27 -4.03
N ASP A 33 11.64 -26.40 -4.75
CA ASP A 33 12.32 -26.50 -6.05
C ASP A 33 11.78 -25.49 -7.06
N THR A 34 10.45 -25.32 -7.09
CA THR A 34 9.79 -24.32 -7.95
C THR A 34 10.27 -22.91 -7.62
N ARG A 35 10.28 -22.53 -6.34
CA ARG A 35 10.71 -21.18 -5.92
C ARG A 35 12.19 -20.93 -6.15
N ILE A 36 13.05 -21.91 -5.90
CA ILE A 36 14.50 -21.80 -6.17
C ILE A 36 14.76 -21.64 -7.67
N THR A 37 14.04 -22.39 -8.51
CA THR A 37 14.14 -22.28 -9.97
C THR A 37 13.72 -20.88 -10.44
N ASN A 38 12.62 -20.36 -9.90
CA ASN A 38 12.18 -18.99 -10.20
C ASN A 38 13.20 -17.94 -9.76
N LEU A 39 13.81 -18.09 -8.58
CA LEU A 39 14.88 -17.20 -8.10
C LEU A 39 16.09 -17.19 -9.05
N LYS A 40 16.53 -18.37 -9.53
CA LYS A 40 17.60 -18.45 -10.52
C LYS A 40 17.24 -17.79 -11.85
N ALA A 41 16.00 -17.92 -12.31
CA ALA A 41 15.54 -17.26 -13.52
C ALA A 41 15.55 -15.72 -13.38
N VAL A 42 15.18 -15.21 -12.20
CA VAL A 42 15.29 -13.78 -11.88
C VAL A 42 16.74 -13.34 -11.87
N GLU A 43 17.63 -14.06 -11.21
CA GLU A 43 19.08 -13.76 -11.18
C GLU A 43 19.67 -13.68 -12.59
N ALA A 44 19.35 -14.65 -13.45
CA ALA A 44 19.78 -14.65 -14.85
C ALA A 44 19.22 -13.46 -15.65
N THR A 45 18.04 -12.96 -15.28
CA THR A 45 17.42 -11.78 -15.90
C THR A 45 18.06 -10.49 -15.40
N LEU A 46 18.37 -10.39 -14.10
CA LEU A 46 19.12 -9.27 -13.52
C LEU A 46 20.49 -9.11 -14.17
N ASN A 47 21.19 -10.22 -14.44
CA ASN A 47 22.49 -10.20 -15.12
C ASN A 47 22.42 -9.72 -16.58
N LYS A 48 21.22 -9.66 -17.18
CA LYS A 48 21.01 -9.10 -18.53
C LYS A 48 20.68 -7.61 -18.51
N LEU A 49 20.52 -7.00 -17.33
CA LEU A 49 20.30 -5.57 -17.23
C LEU A 49 21.59 -4.83 -17.63
N THR A 50 21.52 -4.06 -18.71
CA THR A 50 22.64 -3.32 -19.28
C THR A 50 22.57 -1.82 -19.01
N PHE A 51 21.54 -1.34 -18.32
CA PHE A 51 21.40 0.07 -18.00
C PHE A 51 22.33 0.47 -16.86
N LYS A 52 22.82 1.71 -16.88
CA LYS A 52 23.59 2.27 -15.77
C LYS A 52 22.63 2.90 -14.78
N ALA A 53 22.89 2.81 -13.47
CA ALA A 53 22.05 3.50 -12.49
C ALA A 53 21.93 5.00 -12.76
N SER A 54 22.98 5.62 -13.31
CA SER A 54 22.96 7.04 -13.73
C SER A 54 21.96 7.34 -14.85
N THR A 55 21.71 6.39 -15.78
CA THR A 55 20.72 6.60 -16.85
C THR A 55 19.30 6.61 -16.31
N LEU A 56 19.08 6.04 -15.11
CA LEU A 56 17.79 6.17 -14.44
C LEU A 56 17.54 7.59 -13.91
N ARG A 57 18.60 8.41 -13.78
CA ARG A 57 18.46 9.80 -13.34
C ARG A 57 18.33 10.79 -14.49
N GLU A 58 18.40 10.32 -15.73
CA GLU A 58 18.33 11.19 -16.89
C GLU A 58 16.88 11.57 -17.22
N PRO A 59 16.61 12.84 -17.59
CA PRO A 59 15.29 13.30 -17.99
C PRO A 59 14.76 12.61 -19.26
N SER A 60 15.65 11.98 -20.04
CA SER A 60 15.32 11.18 -21.22
C SER A 60 14.33 10.03 -20.92
N LEU A 61 14.30 9.51 -19.69
CA LEU A 61 13.33 8.51 -19.26
C LEU A 61 11.88 8.97 -19.45
N MET A 62 11.58 10.25 -19.24
CA MET A 62 10.23 10.80 -19.39
C MET A 62 9.71 10.77 -20.83
N GLN A 63 10.59 10.50 -21.79
CA GLN A 63 10.25 10.42 -23.22
C GLN A 63 10.02 8.99 -23.71
N THR A 64 10.15 7.99 -22.83
CA THR A 64 9.97 6.58 -23.20
C THR A 64 8.49 6.17 -23.17
N ASP A 65 8.11 5.24 -24.05
CA ASP A 65 6.76 4.64 -24.03
C ASP A 65 6.47 3.90 -22.71
N ALA A 66 7.50 3.35 -22.06
CA ALA A 66 7.37 2.73 -20.74
C ALA A 66 6.95 3.75 -19.67
N PHE A 67 7.53 4.95 -19.70
CA PHE A 67 7.13 6.03 -18.80
C PHE A 67 5.71 6.52 -19.09
N ASP A 68 5.34 6.66 -20.37
CA ASP A 68 3.97 6.98 -20.77
C ASP A 68 2.97 5.93 -20.29
N ALA A 69 3.31 4.65 -20.41
CA ALA A 69 2.46 3.54 -19.95
C ALA A 69 2.26 3.57 -18.44
N ALA A 70 3.34 3.75 -17.67
CA ALA A 70 3.28 3.83 -16.21
C ALA A 70 2.43 5.04 -15.75
N LEU A 71 2.61 6.20 -16.40
CA LEU A 71 1.85 7.39 -16.07
C LEU A 71 0.38 7.27 -16.47
N LEU A 72 0.10 6.66 -17.63
CA LEU A 72 -1.26 6.39 -18.09
C LEU A 72 -2.00 5.46 -17.12
N ALA A 73 -1.35 4.41 -16.63
CA ALA A 73 -1.94 3.49 -15.65
C ALA A 73 -2.34 4.18 -14.33
N GLN A 74 -1.67 5.28 -13.96
CA GLN A 74 -2.06 6.09 -12.80
C GLN A 74 -3.24 7.03 -13.08
N ILE A 75 -3.35 7.54 -14.31
CA ILE A 75 -4.42 8.46 -14.71
C ILE A 75 -5.72 7.70 -14.98
N GLU A 76 -5.62 6.56 -15.67
CA GLU A 76 -6.72 5.71 -16.08
C GLU A 76 -6.24 4.24 -16.07
N PRO A 77 -6.44 3.51 -14.96
CA PRO A 77 -5.92 2.15 -14.79
C PRO A 77 -6.38 1.15 -15.86
N THR A 78 -7.48 1.45 -16.55
CA THR A 78 -8.04 0.59 -17.61
C THR A 78 -7.60 0.98 -19.03
N ALA A 79 -6.87 2.09 -19.19
CA ALA A 79 -6.47 2.58 -20.51
C ALA A 79 -5.31 1.77 -21.09
N GLU A 80 -5.53 1.26 -22.30
CA GLU A 80 -4.45 0.68 -23.10
C GLU A 80 -3.55 1.78 -23.69
N LEU A 81 -2.23 1.54 -23.73
CA LEU A 81 -1.24 2.48 -24.28
C LEU A 81 -1.55 2.93 -25.72
N LYS A 82 -2.16 2.07 -26.54
CA LYS A 82 -2.60 2.42 -27.91
C LYS A 82 -3.59 3.60 -27.95
N ASN A 83 -4.27 3.87 -26.83
CA ASN A 83 -5.21 4.98 -26.68
C ASN A 83 -4.57 6.22 -26.04
N LYS A 84 -3.24 6.28 -25.85
CA LYS A 84 -2.55 7.39 -25.15
C LYS A 84 -2.85 8.77 -25.72
N ALA A 85 -3.11 8.87 -27.02
CA ALA A 85 -3.47 10.12 -27.69
C ALA A 85 -4.69 10.82 -27.06
N LYS A 86 -5.63 10.07 -26.47
CA LYS A 86 -6.79 10.62 -25.75
C LYS A 86 -6.42 11.33 -24.45
N PHE A 87 -5.24 11.04 -23.92
CA PHE A 87 -4.74 11.52 -22.63
C PHE A 87 -3.52 12.43 -22.76
N GLU A 88 -3.09 12.76 -23.98
CA GLU A 88 -1.85 13.50 -24.26
C GLU A 88 -1.73 14.78 -23.42
N GLN A 89 -2.78 15.61 -23.38
CA GLN A 89 -2.78 16.84 -22.59
C GLN A 89 -2.60 16.59 -21.09
N LYS A 90 -3.23 15.54 -20.55
CA LYS A 90 -3.08 15.17 -19.13
C LYS A 90 -1.68 14.64 -18.85
N LEU A 91 -1.15 13.78 -19.72
CA LEU A 91 0.21 13.24 -19.63
C LEU A 91 1.24 14.37 -19.61
N GLN A 92 1.17 15.30 -20.58
CA GLN A 92 2.07 16.45 -20.66
C GLN A 92 1.98 17.35 -19.44
N LYS A 93 0.76 17.62 -18.95
CA LYS A 93 0.55 18.41 -17.73
C LYS A 93 1.23 17.77 -16.53
N ILE A 94 1.03 16.47 -16.30
CA ILE A 94 1.62 15.77 -15.16
C ILE A 94 3.14 15.68 -15.29
N LYS A 95 3.66 15.36 -16.48
CA LYS A 95 5.11 15.39 -16.76
C LYS A 95 5.71 16.74 -16.34
N LYS A 96 5.11 17.85 -16.77
CA LYS A 96 5.59 19.20 -16.42
C LYS A 96 5.46 19.51 -14.91
N GLU A 97 4.30 19.26 -14.32
CA GLU A 97 3.99 19.67 -12.94
C GLU A 97 4.71 18.83 -11.88
N VAL A 98 4.77 17.52 -12.09
CA VAL A 98 5.31 16.55 -11.13
C VAL A 98 6.79 16.29 -11.38
N TYR A 99 7.15 16.02 -12.64
CA TYR A 99 8.51 15.60 -12.98
C TYR A 99 9.39 16.77 -13.44
N GLY A 100 8.81 17.81 -14.08
CA GLY A 100 9.56 18.96 -14.61
C GLY A 100 9.83 18.82 -16.10
N SER A 101 9.54 19.87 -16.87
CA SER A 101 9.63 19.86 -18.35
C SER A 101 11.01 20.21 -18.91
N GLU A 102 11.99 20.49 -18.05
CA GLU A 102 13.36 20.91 -18.41
C GLU A 102 14.39 20.10 -17.62
N ASP A 103 15.55 19.83 -18.22
CA ASP A 103 16.56 18.89 -17.68
C ASP A 103 16.96 19.17 -16.22
N SER A 104 17.18 20.44 -15.87
CA SER A 104 17.58 20.81 -14.50
C SER A 104 16.44 20.78 -13.46
N THR A 105 15.18 20.66 -13.90
CA THR A 105 14.01 20.56 -13.01
C THR A 105 13.69 19.12 -12.64
N TYR A 106 14.00 18.16 -13.51
CA TYR A 106 13.78 16.74 -13.28
C TYR A 106 14.56 16.21 -12.07
N ASP A 107 15.87 16.44 -12.09
CA ASP A 107 16.76 16.05 -10.99
C ASP A 107 16.31 16.69 -9.66
N LYS A 108 15.99 17.99 -9.67
CA LYS A 108 15.52 18.72 -8.49
C LYS A 108 14.21 18.20 -7.91
N LYS A 109 13.25 17.83 -8.76
CA LYS A 109 11.90 17.42 -8.31
C LYS A 109 11.85 15.97 -7.86
N ILE A 110 12.66 15.11 -8.46
CA ILE A 110 12.61 13.67 -8.23
C ILE A 110 13.82 13.23 -7.39
N TRP A 111 15.03 13.36 -7.94
CA TRP A 111 16.22 12.75 -7.36
C TRP A 111 16.75 13.50 -6.14
N ASP A 112 16.76 14.83 -6.17
CA ASP A 112 17.12 15.65 -5.01
C ASP A 112 16.18 15.41 -3.81
N ALA A 113 14.89 15.24 -4.09
CA ALA A 113 13.90 14.96 -3.05
C ALA A 113 14.14 13.59 -2.43
N ILE A 114 14.42 12.58 -3.26
CA ILE A 114 14.79 11.23 -2.84
C ILE A 114 16.10 11.28 -2.03
N ASP A 115 17.15 11.87 -2.58
CA ASP A 115 18.49 11.95 -1.99
C ASP A 115 18.48 12.62 -0.61
N LYS A 116 17.72 13.72 -0.47
CA LYS A 116 17.61 14.50 0.77
C LYS A 116 16.62 13.90 1.78
N THR A 117 15.95 12.79 1.45
CA THR A 117 15.01 12.15 2.37
C THR A 117 15.78 11.59 3.57
N ASN A 118 15.53 12.15 4.75
CA ASN A 118 16.12 11.69 5.99
C ASN A 118 15.54 10.34 6.40
N ILE A 119 16.42 9.41 6.75
CA ILE A 119 16.04 8.09 7.24
C ILE A 119 16.11 8.11 8.75
N GLN A 120 15.03 7.66 9.40
CA GLN A 120 15.04 7.52 10.85
C GLN A 120 16.11 6.49 11.26
N VAL A 121 16.87 6.81 12.30
CA VAL A 121 17.96 5.95 12.82
C VAL A 121 17.43 4.54 13.12
N VAL A 122 16.26 4.46 13.74
CA VAL A 122 15.56 3.19 14.05
C VAL A 122 15.19 2.37 12.82
N ALA A 123 15.04 3.00 11.65
CA ALA A 123 14.65 2.32 10.42
C ALA A 123 15.82 1.60 9.76
N SER A 124 17.03 2.15 9.84
CA SER A 124 18.18 1.70 9.03
C SER A 124 19.25 0.96 9.83
N THR A 125 19.04 0.73 11.12
CA THR A 125 20.03 0.16 12.07
C THR A 125 21.34 0.97 12.14
N HIS A 126 21.30 2.23 11.70
CA HIS A 126 22.43 3.15 11.79
C HIS A 126 22.62 3.67 13.22
N THR A 127 23.81 4.19 13.52
CA THR A 127 24.10 4.86 14.80
C THR A 127 23.90 6.38 14.74
N GLU A 128 23.84 6.93 13.53
CA GLU A 128 23.73 8.37 13.28
C GLU A 128 22.62 8.66 12.27
N GLN A 129 22.11 9.90 12.29
CA GLN A 129 21.14 10.36 11.31
C GLN A 129 21.78 10.34 9.91
N THR A 130 21.06 9.79 8.94
CA THR A 130 21.49 9.71 7.55
C THR A 130 20.35 10.07 6.60
N ASN A 131 20.69 10.31 5.34
CA ASN A 131 19.73 10.48 4.27
C ASN A 131 19.82 9.29 3.30
N LEU A 132 18.88 9.21 2.37
CA LEU A 132 18.81 8.09 1.45
C LEU A 132 19.99 8.04 0.47
N LYS A 133 20.58 9.18 0.10
CA LYS A 133 21.76 9.25 -0.76
C LYS A 133 22.99 8.61 -0.11
N ASP A 134 23.16 8.82 1.19
CA ASP A 134 24.33 8.35 1.94
C ASP A 134 24.15 6.91 2.45
N LEU A 135 22.92 6.37 2.42
CA LEU A 135 22.61 4.99 2.81
C LEU A 135 22.83 4.01 1.63
N ASN A 136 24.09 3.66 1.36
CA ASN A 136 24.46 2.82 0.22
C ASN A 136 24.62 1.31 0.53
N ASP A 137 24.27 0.87 1.73
CA ASP A 137 24.30 -0.53 2.15
C ASP A 137 22.95 -1.21 1.88
N LEU A 138 22.95 -2.30 1.10
CA LEU A 138 21.73 -2.98 0.68
C LEU A 138 20.92 -3.55 1.85
N SER A 139 21.60 -4.08 2.88
CA SER A 139 20.91 -4.62 4.06
C SER A 139 20.27 -3.50 4.88
N LYS A 140 20.94 -2.35 5.00
CA LYS A 140 20.37 -1.19 5.70
C LYS A 140 19.24 -0.53 4.91
N LEU A 141 19.34 -0.45 3.59
CA LEU A 141 18.26 -0.02 2.70
C LEU A 141 17.04 -0.94 2.84
N GLY A 142 17.25 -2.26 2.80
CA GLY A 142 16.18 -3.25 3.00
C GLY A 142 15.52 -3.14 4.38
N SER A 143 16.32 -2.88 5.43
CA SER A 143 15.79 -2.64 6.78
C SER A 143 14.92 -1.38 6.84
N ALA A 144 15.40 -0.28 6.26
CA ALA A 144 14.66 0.98 6.21
C ALA A 144 13.34 0.82 5.43
N GLN A 145 13.37 0.13 4.30
CA GLN A 145 12.18 -0.18 3.51
C GLN A 145 11.17 -0.98 4.33
N ALA A 146 11.59 -2.07 4.97
CA ALA A 146 10.73 -2.91 5.81
C ALA A 146 10.08 -2.11 6.95
N TYR A 147 10.86 -1.23 7.59
CA TYR A 147 10.36 -0.37 8.65
C TYR A 147 9.25 0.58 8.19
N TYR A 148 9.44 1.29 7.07
CA TYR A 148 8.42 2.22 6.57
C TYR A 148 7.19 1.50 6.01
N MET A 149 7.34 0.32 5.39
CA MET A 149 6.21 -0.51 4.97
C MET A 149 5.37 -0.97 6.18
N ALA A 150 6.03 -1.40 7.27
CA ALA A 150 5.34 -1.80 8.49
C ALA A 150 4.59 -0.62 9.14
N GLN A 151 5.17 0.58 9.15
CA GLN A 151 4.48 1.79 9.62
C GLN A 151 3.24 2.11 8.79
N GLU A 152 3.33 2.03 7.46
CA GLU A 152 2.18 2.33 6.59
C GLU A 152 1.06 1.31 6.78
N ALA A 153 1.39 0.02 6.84
CA ALA A 153 0.42 -1.04 7.14
C ALA A 153 -0.24 -0.87 8.53
N ALA A 154 0.51 -0.36 9.51
CA ALA A 154 -0.02 -0.05 10.84
C ALA A 154 -1.01 1.13 10.82
N LYS A 155 -0.76 2.18 10.01
CA LYS A 155 -1.69 3.32 9.85
C LYS A 155 -3.03 2.87 9.27
N ASP A 156 -2.99 2.02 8.24
CA ASP A 156 -4.18 1.45 7.61
C ASP A 156 -4.99 0.57 8.59
N ALA A 157 -4.31 -0.12 9.52
CA ALA A 157 -4.95 -0.89 10.57
C ALA A 157 -5.62 0.01 11.63
N THR A 158 -4.97 1.10 12.04
CA THR A 158 -5.53 2.07 13.00
C THR A 158 -6.74 2.83 12.46
N ALA A 159 -6.73 3.22 11.17
CA ALA A 159 -7.89 3.86 10.52
C ALA A 159 -9.12 2.93 10.46
N LYS A 160 -8.89 1.61 10.43
CA LYS A 160 -9.96 0.59 10.51
C LYS A 160 -10.47 0.34 11.92
N GLN A 161 -9.66 0.64 12.94
CA GLN A 161 -10.04 0.45 14.35
C GLN A 161 -10.86 1.63 14.88
N GLU A 162 -10.55 2.86 14.46
CA GLU A 162 -11.36 4.05 14.80
C GLU A 162 -12.80 3.98 14.21
N CYS A 163 -13.00 3.29 13.09
CA CYS A 163 -14.33 3.02 12.55
C CYS A 163 -15.15 1.97 13.34
N LYS A 164 -14.54 1.22 14.27
CA LYS A 164 -15.25 0.25 15.12
C LYS A 164 -15.64 0.81 16.48
N GLU A 165 -14.97 1.85 16.96
CA GLU A 165 -15.22 2.44 18.28
C GLU A 165 -16.30 3.54 18.28
N ALA A 166 -16.74 4.00 17.10
CA ALA A 166 -17.88 4.90 16.97
C ALA A 166 -19.21 4.16 16.73
N LYS A 167 -19.49 3.09 17.49
CA LYS A 167 -20.88 2.66 17.72
C LYS A 167 -21.23 3.03 19.16
N VAL A 168 -21.58 4.31 19.35
CA VAL A 168 -22.28 4.73 20.58
C VAL A 168 -23.59 3.95 20.61
N THR A 169 -23.62 2.84 21.32
CA THR A 169 -24.86 2.18 21.70
C THR A 169 -25.53 3.10 22.72
N GLU A 170 -26.53 3.85 22.28
CA GLU A 170 -27.40 4.60 23.19
C GLU A 170 -27.92 3.67 24.28
N THR A 171 -27.88 4.14 25.52
CA THR A 171 -28.39 3.44 26.69
C THR A 171 -29.69 4.09 27.13
N GLU A 172 -30.46 3.40 27.99
CA GLU A 172 -31.68 3.97 28.56
C GLU A 172 -31.41 5.32 29.24
N ASP A 173 -30.26 5.47 29.90
CA ASP A 173 -29.84 6.73 30.54
C ASP A 173 -29.47 7.85 29.56
N SER A 174 -28.95 7.52 28.36
CA SER A 174 -28.67 8.53 27.33
C SER A 174 -29.96 8.98 26.64
N CYS A 175 -30.89 8.07 26.34
CA CYS A 175 -32.22 8.39 25.80
C CYS A 175 -33.02 9.26 26.76
N ASN A 176 -32.98 8.93 28.05
CA ASN A 176 -33.69 9.62 29.12
C ASN A 176 -33.30 11.10 29.30
N LYS A 177 -32.17 11.53 28.72
CA LYS A 177 -31.71 12.94 28.75
C LYS A 177 -32.19 13.75 27.54
N LYS A 178 -32.76 13.10 26.52
CA LYS A 178 -33.16 13.74 25.26
C LYS A 178 -34.57 14.32 25.33
N GLY A 179 -34.74 15.51 24.76
CA GLY A 179 -36.06 16.12 24.54
C GLY A 179 -36.81 15.51 23.36
N GLN A 180 -38.07 15.91 23.16
CA GLN A 180 -38.93 15.34 22.11
C GLN A 180 -38.33 15.45 20.70
N SER A 181 -37.65 16.56 20.38
CA SER A 181 -37.02 16.79 19.06
C SER A 181 -35.76 15.93 18.82
N GLU A 182 -35.11 15.47 19.90
CA GLU A 182 -33.87 14.72 19.85
C GLU A 182 -34.08 13.21 20.10
N CYS A 183 -35.30 12.82 20.48
CA CYS A 183 -35.69 11.45 20.77
C CYS A 183 -35.98 10.65 19.50
N ASN A 184 -34.93 10.22 18.82
CA ASN A 184 -34.97 9.43 17.59
C ASN A 184 -34.27 8.08 17.78
N SER A 185 -34.54 7.13 16.87
CA SER A 185 -33.97 5.78 16.91
C SER A 185 -32.45 5.81 17.15
N PRO A 186 -31.91 5.02 18.09
CA PRO A 186 -32.53 3.89 18.81
C PRO A 186 -33.39 4.24 20.05
N CYS A 187 -33.69 5.52 20.30
CA CYS A 187 -34.62 5.97 21.36
C CYS A 187 -36.02 6.26 20.80
N LYS A 188 -37.08 6.14 21.62
CA LYS A 188 -38.47 6.39 21.24
C LYS A 188 -39.21 7.23 22.27
N TRP A 189 -40.03 8.15 21.76
CA TRP A 189 -40.83 9.05 22.57
C TRP A 189 -42.16 8.41 22.98
N HIS A 190 -42.42 8.37 24.28
CA HIS A 190 -43.61 7.84 24.93
C HIS A 190 -44.34 9.00 25.63
N PRO A 191 -45.28 9.68 24.95
CA PRO A 191 -45.93 10.87 25.48
C PRO A 191 -46.75 10.63 26.76
N GLU A 192 -47.20 9.37 26.95
CA GLU A 192 -48.05 8.89 28.03
C GLU A 192 -47.27 8.31 29.22
N ALA A 193 -45.94 8.26 29.17
CA ALA A 193 -45.14 7.75 30.29
C ALA A 193 -45.15 8.73 31.47
N GLU A 194 -45.44 8.22 32.67
CA GLU A 194 -45.20 8.96 33.92
C GLU A 194 -43.68 9.03 34.17
N GLY A 195 -43.14 10.25 34.13
CA GLY A 195 -41.70 10.52 34.24
C GLY A 195 -41.03 10.83 32.90
N LYS A 196 -39.83 10.29 32.67
CA LYS A 196 -39.04 10.57 31.47
C LYS A 196 -39.69 9.93 30.23
N LYS A 197 -39.92 10.75 29.21
CA LYS A 197 -40.72 10.39 28.02
C LYS A 197 -39.89 9.83 26.86
N CYS A 198 -38.57 10.03 26.82
CA CYS A 198 -37.71 9.41 25.81
C CYS A 198 -37.00 8.18 26.38
N LYS A 199 -37.34 6.98 25.90
CA LYS A 199 -36.80 5.71 26.41
C LYS A 199 -36.14 4.91 25.29
N LEU A 200 -35.27 3.96 25.62
CA LEU A 200 -34.60 3.13 24.62
C LEU A 200 -35.63 2.19 23.96
N ASP A 201 -35.63 2.16 22.64
CA ASP A 201 -36.49 1.25 21.88
C ASP A 201 -35.84 -0.14 21.85
N LYS A 202 -36.39 -1.05 22.64
CA LYS A 202 -35.90 -2.43 22.76
C LYS A 202 -36.09 -3.25 21.49
N GLU A 203 -36.93 -2.83 20.54
CA GLU A 203 -37.09 -3.50 19.24
C GLU A 203 -36.04 -3.00 18.23
N ALA A 204 -35.78 -1.69 18.18
CA ALA A 204 -34.75 -1.11 17.32
C ALA A 204 -33.31 -1.53 17.74
N ASN A 205 -33.10 -1.77 19.03
CA ASN A 205 -31.80 -2.23 19.55
C ASN A 205 -31.51 -3.73 19.27
N LYS A 206 -32.54 -4.52 18.94
CA LYS A 206 -32.34 -5.94 18.54
C LYS A 206 -31.81 -6.09 17.12
N GLU A 207 -32.02 -5.09 16.24
CA GLU A 207 -31.48 -5.11 14.88
C GLU A 207 -29.96 -4.83 14.83
N VAL A 208 -29.37 -4.40 15.96
CA VAL A 208 -27.94 -4.15 16.11
C VAL A 208 -27.13 -5.39 16.53
N GLU A 209 -27.74 -6.38 17.18
CA GLU A 209 -27.07 -7.63 17.58
C GLU A 209 -27.29 -8.80 16.59
N GLY A 210 -28.15 -8.62 15.58
CA GLY A 210 -28.64 -9.70 14.72
C GLY A 210 -28.36 -9.57 13.23
N LYS A 211 -27.12 -9.28 12.78
CA LYS A 211 -26.69 -9.57 11.40
C LYS A 211 -25.23 -10.01 11.34
N LYS A 212 -25.03 -11.31 11.59
CA LYS A 212 -23.96 -12.08 10.93
C LYS A 212 -24.32 -12.20 9.44
N GLU A 213 -23.29 -12.10 8.62
CA GLU A 213 -23.18 -12.43 7.19
C GLU A 213 -24.46 -12.85 6.47
N ASP A 214 -24.92 -12.04 5.51
CA ASP A 214 -25.22 -12.59 4.18
C ASP A 214 -25.16 -11.50 3.09
N GLY A 215 -24.65 -11.89 1.93
CA GLY A 215 -24.27 -10.99 0.85
C GLY A 215 -25.44 -10.33 0.14
N LYS A 216 -25.35 -9.00 -0.06
CA LYS A 216 -26.01 -8.34 -1.19
C LYS A 216 -25.27 -7.05 -1.58
N THR A 217 -24.93 -6.99 -2.86
CA THR A 217 -24.26 -5.90 -3.58
C THR A 217 -24.96 -4.55 -3.42
N THR A 218 -24.18 -3.48 -3.25
CA THR A 218 -24.59 -2.10 -3.57
C THR A 218 -23.39 -1.36 -4.15
N ASN A 219 -23.42 -1.16 -5.47
CA ASN A 219 -22.51 -0.25 -6.16
C ASN A 219 -22.75 1.17 -5.65
N THR A 220 -21.76 1.76 -4.97
CA THR A 220 -21.76 3.19 -4.67
C THR A 220 -20.74 3.85 -5.56
N THR A 221 -21.22 4.41 -6.66
CA THR A 221 -20.56 5.47 -7.44
C THR A 221 -20.35 6.64 -6.50
N ALA A 222 -19.17 6.73 -5.88
CA ALA A 222 -18.76 7.89 -5.10
C ALA A 222 -17.82 8.74 -5.95
N SER A 223 -18.20 10.01 -6.09
CA SER A 223 -17.67 11.01 -6.99
C SER A 223 -16.17 11.24 -6.89
N ASN A 224 -15.56 11.49 -8.06
CA ASN A 224 -14.21 12.01 -8.24
C ASN A 224 -13.92 13.21 -7.32
N SER A 225 -13.01 13.02 -6.37
CA SER A 225 -12.21 14.10 -5.81
C SER A 225 -10.90 13.52 -5.26
N PHE A 226 -10.03 13.08 -6.16
CA PHE A 226 -8.63 12.89 -5.80
C PHE A 226 -7.96 14.26 -5.77
N VAL A 227 -7.89 14.86 -4.59
CA VAL A 227 -6.90 15.90 -4.29
C VAL A 227 -5.56 15.19 -4.25
N ILE A 228 -4.86 15.20 -5.39
CA ILE A 228 -3.50 14.68 -5.50
C ILE A 228 -2.60 15.66 -4.76
N ASN A 229 -2.37 15.42 -3.46
CA ASN A 229 -1.24 16.02 -2.77
C ASN A 229 0.04 15.58 -3.48
N LYS A 230 1.07 16.41 -3.52
CA LYS A 230 2.28 16.16 -4.32
C LYS A 230 3.14 14.97 -3.86
N ALA A 231 2.83 14.43 -2.67
CA ALA A 231 3.61 13.41 -1.96
C ALA A 231 3.28 11.93 -2.29
N PRO A 232 2.03 11.50 -2.56
CA PRO A 232 1.73 10.08 -2.85
C PRO A 232 2.19 9.62 -4.23
N LEU A 233 2.48 10.55 -5.16
CA LEU A 233 2.85 10.23 -6.54
C LEU A 233 4.22 9.55 -6.67
N LEU A 234 5.16 9.80 -5.74
CA LEU A 234 6.51 9.24 -5.83
C LEU A 234 6.61 7.80 -5.32
N LEU A 235 5.74 7.40 -4.39
CA LEU A 235 5.75 6.05 -3.79
C LEU A 235 5.08 4.99 -4.66
N ALA A 236 4.06 5.37 -5.45
CA ALA A 236 3.36 4.43 -6.33
C ALA A 236 4.21 3.92 -7.51
N VAL A 237 5.31 4.61 -7.85
CA VAL A 237 6.19 4.26 -8.99
C VAL A 237 7.25 3.21 -8.60
N LEU A 238 7.59 3.06 -7.32
CA LEU A 238 8.62 2.12 -6.83
C LEU A 238 8.07 0.72 -6.49
N LEU A 239 6.75 0.53 -6.50
CA LEU A 239 6.08 -0.68 -6.01
C LEU A 239 5.35 -1.49 -7.11
N LEU A 240 5.54 -1.13 -8.39
CA LEU A 240 4.99 -1.84 -9.55
C LEU A 240 6.07 -2.68 -10.25
#